data_AF-A0A5B7VA14-F1
#
_entry.id   AF-A0A5B7VA14-F1
#
_cell.length_a   1.000
_cell.length_b   1.000
_cell.length_c   1.000
_cell.angle_alpha   90.00
_cell.angle_beta   90.00
_cell.angle_gamma   90.00
#
_symmetry.space_group_name_H-M   'P 1'
#
loop_
_entity.id
_entity.type
_entity.pdbx_description
1 polymer ?
#
loop_
_entity_poly.entity_id
_entity_poly.type
_entity_poly.pdbx_seq_one_letter_code
_entity_poly.pdbx_strand_id
1 'polypeptide(L)'
;MHLLQRLAKLTAPAVRRLAPAGCACPSLPLTLFDGTPRTYLLDDPAGCPGPHARHAAYHPRVHLAYLLARQGHEARWLAQFTDLPLAAAHRISRAATSAPSNHPSSPARATSPARR
;
A
#
# COMPACT_ATOMS: atom_id res chain seq x y z
N MET A 1 -25.81 1.92 40.84
CA MET A 1 -24.55 2.70 40.71
C MET A 1 -23.39 1.74 40.49
N HIS A 2 -23.15 1.32 39.25
CA HIS A 2 -21.93 0.59 38.88
C HIS A 2 -21.44 1.04 37.50
N LEU A 3 -20.45 1.94 37.56
CA LEU A 3 -19.27 2.00 36.72
C LEU A 3 -19.46 2.09 35.19
N LEU A 4 -19.41 3.35 34.74
CA LEU A 4 -18.59 3.84 33.62
C LEU A 4 -17.25 3.08 33.46
N GLN A 5 -17.20 1.93 32.77
CA GLN A 5 -15.92 1.29 32.41
C GLN A 5 -16.01 0.43 31.15
N ARG A 6 -16.20 1.04 29.95
CA ARG A 6 -15.88 0.35 28.67
C ARG A 6 -15.27 1.26 27.61
N LEU A 7 -14.54 2.31 28.02
CA LEU A 7 -13.66 3.11 27.17
C LEU A 7 -12.21 2.77 27.49
N ALA A 8 -11.67 1.70 26.90
CA ALA A 8 -10.23 1.47 26.68
C ALA A 8 -9.99 0.02 26.26
N LYS A 9 -10.14 -0.32 24.97
CA LYS A 9 -9.48 -1.51 24.39
C LYS A 9 -9.63 -1.61 22.87
N LEU A 10 -9.14 -0.60 22.13
CA LEU A 10 -8.87 -0.77 20.70
C LEU A 10 -7.56 -0.08 20.30
N THR A 11 -6.50 -0.31 21.08
CA THR A 11 -5.13 -0.23 20.55
C THR A 11 -4.74 -1.62 20.09
N ALA A 12 -5.22 -2.00 18.90
CA ALA A 12 -4.65 -3.15 18.21
C ALA A 12 -3.18 -2.79 17.89
N PRO A 13 -2.19 -3.61 18.28
CA PRO A 13 -0.83 -3.40 17.81
C PRO A 13 -0.85 -3.60 16.30
N ALA A 14 -0.50 -2.55 15.55
CA ALA A 14 -0.20 -2.69 14.13
C ALA A 14 0.92 -3.74 14.02
N VAL A 15 0.57 -4.94 13.57
CA VAL A 15 1.53 -6.01 13.32
C VAL A 15 2.47 -5.49 12.25
N ARG A 16 3.63 -4.98 12.68
CA ARG A 16 4.75 -4.61 11.80
C ARG A 16 5.22 -5.90 11.13
N ARG A 17 4.70 -6.19 9.95
CA ARG A 17 5.32 -7.18 9.07
C ARG A 17 6.64 -6.58 8.61
N LEU A 18 7.73 -7.00 9.23
CA LEU A 18 9.06 -6.75 8.67
C LEU A 18 9.08 -7.39 7.29
N ALA A 19 9.21 -6.60 6.24
CA ALA A 19 9.44 -7.12 4.90
C ALA A 19 10.72 -7.98 4.92
N PRO A 20 10.75 -9.17 4.29
CA PRO A 20 11.94 -10.00 4.25
C PRO A 20 13.12 -9.24 3.61
N ALA A 21 14.32 -9.50 4.11
CA ALA A 21 15.54 -8.92 3.59
C ALA A 21 15.69 -9.29 2.10
N GLY A 22 15.54 -8.31 1.21
CA GLY A 22 15.50 -8.50 -0.24
C GLY A 22 14.25 -7.92 -0.93
N CYS A 23 13.20 -7.54 -0.19
CA CYS A 23 12.09 -6.81 -0.77
C CYS A 23 12.49 -5.36 -1.08
N ALA A 24 12.69 -5.06 -2.36
CA ALA A 24 12.71 -3.69 -2.86
C ALA A 24 11.40 -2.98 -2.51
N CYS A 25 11.47 -1.83 -1.83
CA CYS A 25 10.28 -1.05 -1.54
C CYS A 25 9.63 -0.62 -2.85
N PRO A 26 8.32 -0.88 -3.07
CA PRO A 26 7.67 -0.50 -4.30
C PRO A 26 7.75 1.03 -4.44
N SER A 27 8.32 1.47 -5.54
CA SER A 27 8.52 2.89 -5.82
C SER A 27 8.21 3.18 -7.29
N LEU A 28 7.82 4.41 -7.57
CA LEU A 28 7.31 4.81 -8.87
C LEU A 28 7.80 6.22 -9.23
N PRO A 29 8.44 6.43 -10.38
CA PRO A 29 8.70 7.77 -10.88
C PRO A 29 7.37 8.46 -11.19
N LEU A 30 7.16 9.65 -10.65
CA LEU A 30 5.99 10.48 -10.87
C LEU A 30 6.41 11.94 -11.04
N THR A 31 5.53 12.70 -11.68
CA THR A 31 5.60 14.17 -11.74
C THR A 31 4.36 14.69 -11.04
N LEU A 32 4.54 15.47 -9.98
CA LEU A 32 3.43 16.08 -9.25
C LEU A 32 3.18 17.51 -9.78
N PHE A 33 2.38 18.31 -9.07
CA PHE A 33 2.06 19.68 -9.49
C PHE A 33 3.29 20.61 -9.56
N ASP A 34 4.37 20.26 -8.87
CA ASP A 34 5.65 20.97 -8.95
C ASP A 34 6.40 20.75 -10.28
N GLY A 35 5.87 19.88 -11.16
CA GLY A 35 6.44 19.62 -12.48
C GLY A 35 7.76 18.85 -12.47
N THR A 36 8.33 18.54 -11.30
CA THR A 36 9.63 17.89 -11.19
C THR A 36 9.46 16.37 -11.13
N PRO A 37 10.07 15.62 -12.06
CA PRO A 37 10.08 14.16 -11.98
C PRO A 37 10.86 13.68 -10.75
N ARG A 38 10.23 12.85 -9.90
CA ARG A 38 10.86 12.24 -8.74
C ARG A 38 10.36 10.82 -8.54
N THR A 39 11.18 9.96 -7.97
CA THR A 39 10.76 8.61 -7.56
C THR A 39 10.08 8.70 -6.20
N TYR A 40 8.85 8.20 -6.11
CA TYR A 40 8.08 8.19 -4.87
C TYR A 40 7.88 6.77 -4.34
N LEU A 41 7.93 6.61 -3.02
CA LEU A 41 7.56 5.37 -2.35
C LEU A 41 6.04 5.16 -2.41
N LEU A 42 5.64 3.93 -2.73
CA LEU A 42 4.24 3.51 -2.75
C LEU A 42 3.80 2.89 -1.42
N ASP A 43 4.74 2.43 -0.58
CA ASP A 43 4.47 1.84 0.74
C ASP A 43 5.07 2.69 1.87
N ASP A 44 4.67 2.39 3.11
CA ASP A 44 5.16 3.06 4.31
C ASP A 44 6.68 2.81 4.49
N PRO A 45 7.51 3.86 4.58
CA PRO A 45 8.94 3.71 4.83
C PRO A 45 9.25 2.92 6.13
N ALA A 46 8.37 2.94 7.13
CA ALA A 46 8.55 2.17 8.36
C ALA A 46 8.39 0.65 8.14
N GLY A 47 7.64 0.23 7.11
CA GLY A 47 7.46 -1.16 6.72
C GLY A 47 8.56 -1.69 5.79
N CYS A 48 9.39 -0.80 5.24
CA CYS A 48 10.42 -1.14 4.27
C CYS A 48 11.74 -0.40 4.53
N PRO A 49 12.54 -0.85 5.53
CA PRO A 49 13.80 -0.19 5.92
C PRO A 49 14.97 -0.41 4.94
N GLY A 50 14.71 -0.77 3.67
CA GLY A 50 15.74 -1.12 2.69
C GLY A 50 16.48 0.09 2.08
N PRO A 51 17.68 -0.12 1.49
CA PRO A 51 18.49 0.94 0.89
C PRO A 51 17.77 1.67 -0.26
N HIS A 52 16.81 1.02 -0.93
CA HIS A 52 16.02 1.63 -2.00
C HIS A 52 15.06 2.73 -1.52
N ALA A 53 14.68 2.73 -0.23
CA ALA A 53 13.96 3.84 0.36
C ALA A 53 14.79 5.13 0.41
N ARG A 54 16.13 5.05 0.36
CA ARG A 54 17.00 6.24 0.45
C ARG A 54 16.95 7.14 -0.79
N HIS A 55 16.57 6.62 -1.95
CA HIS A 55 16.54 7.38 -3.21
C HIS A 55 15.12 7.76 -3.66
N ALA A 56 14.10 7.32 -2.93
CA ALA A 56 12.71 7.59 -3.22
C ALA A 56 12.10 8.50 -2.13
N ALA A 57 11.39 9.55 -2.54
CA ALA A 57 10.69 10.43 -1.63
C ALA A 57 9.42 9.75 -1.10
N TYR A 58 9.11 9.93 0.18
CA TYR A 58 7.80 9.56 0.70
C TYR A 58 6.84 10.76 0.59
N HIS A 59 5.65 10.52 0.03
CA HIS A 59 4.60 11.53 -0.05
C HIS A 59 3.26 10.91 0.39
N PRO A 60 2.65 11.37 1.51
CA PRO A 60 1.46 10.73 2.08
C PRO A 60 0.30 10.57 1.09
N ARG A 61 0.05 11.57 0.24
CA ARG A 61 -1.02 11.50 -0.78
C ARG A 61 -0.75 10.45 -1.86
N VAL A 62 0.51 10.23 -2.24
CA VAL A 62 0.89 9.19 -3.21
C VAL A 62 0.67 7.80 -2.60
N HIS A 63 1.07 7.62 -1.34
CA HIS A 63 0.81 6.38 -0.61
C HIS A 63 -0.70 6.11 -0.46
N LEU A 64 -1.48 7.10 -0.05
CA LEU A 64 -2.94 6.99 0.05
C LEU A 64 -3.59 6.63 -1.29
N ALA A 65 -3.20 7.31 -2.38
CA ALA A 65 -3.69 7.01 -3.72
C ALA A 65 -3.37 5.57 -4.14
N TYR A 66 -2.19 5.05 -3.78
CA TYR A 66 -1.81 3.67 -4.05
C TYR A 66 -2.65 2.67 -3.26
N LEU A 67 -2.90 2.91 -1.96
CA LEU A 67 -3.77 2.05 -1.15
C LEU A 67 -5.19 2.00 -1.72
N LEU A 68 -5.75 3.14 -2.11
CA LEU A 68 -7.08 3.22 -2.70
C LEU A 68 -7.14 2.58 -4.10
N ALA A 69 -6.11 2.77 -4.93
CA ALA A 69 -6.00 2.10 -6.20
C ALA A 69 -6.01 0.56 -6.05
N ARG A 70 -5.31 0.04 -5.04
CA ARG A 70 -5.32 -1.41 -4.72
C ARG A 70 -6.70 -1.93 -4.29
N GLN A 71 -7.58 -1.06 -3.80
CA GLN A 71 -8.96 -1.39 -3.45
C GLN A 71 -9.91 -1.32 -4.66
N GLY A 72 -9.41 -0.93 -5.84
CA GLY A 72 -10.19 -0.88 -7.09
C GLY A 72 -10.72 0.51 -7.44
N HIS A 73 -10.30 1.57 -6.76
CA HIS A 73 -10.71 2.93 -7.11
C HIS A 73 -10.08 3.40 -8.43
N GLU A 74 -10.88 4.05 -9.27
CA GLU A 74 -10.45 4.53 -10.59
C GLU A 74 -9.54 5.77 -10.51
N ALA A 75 -8.63 5.91 -11.48
CA ALA A 75 -7.63 6.98 -11.52
C ALA A 75 -8.22 8.40 -11.47
N ARG A 76 -9.38 8.63 -12.10
CA ARG A 76 -10.01 9.96 -12.12
C ARG A 76 -10.56 10.36 -10.75
N TRP A 77 -11.17 9.41 -10.05
CA TRP A 77 -11.62 9.60 -8.67
C TRP A 77 -10.42 9.79 -7.74
N LEU A 78 -9.36 8.98 -7.89
CA LEU A 78 -8.13 9.10 -7.09
C LEU A 78 -7.50 10.49 -7.22
N ALA A 79 -7.37 11.01 -8.44
CA ALA A 79 -6.81 12.34 -8.69
C ALA A 79 -7.56 13.44 -7.91
N GLN A 80 -8.89 13.40 -7.92
CA GLN A 80 -9.73 14.35 -7.21
C GLN A 80 -9.63 14.18 -5.70
N PHE A 81 -9.76 12.94 -5.21
CA PHE A 81 -9.80 12.65 -3.77
C PHE A 81 -8.46 12.92 -3.08
N THR A 82 -7.35 12.59 -3.75
CA THR A 82 -6.01 12.74 -3.18
C THR A 82 -5.32 14.03 -3.59
N ASP A 83 -5.98 14.90 -4.36
CA ASP A 83 -5.39 16.13 -4.88
C ASP A 83 -4.01 15.86 -5.53
N LEU A 84 -4.02 14.99 -6.53
CA LEU A 84 -2.86 14.61 -7.33
C LEU A 84 -3.14 14.87 -8.82
N PRO A 85 -2.11 15.16 -9.65
CA PRO A 85 -2.30 15.25 -11.09
C PRO A 85 -2.88 13.96 -11.66
N LEU A 86 -3.82 14.09 -12.60
CA LEU A 86 -4.47 12.93 -13.23
C LEU A 86 -3.47 11.96 -13.85
N ALA A 87 -2.40 12.46 -14.46
CA ALA A 87 -1.32 11.64 -15.01
C ALA A 87 -0.62 10.80 -13.92
N ALA A 88 -0.38 11.36 -12.73
CA ALA A 88 0.20 10.64 -11.61
C ALA A 88 -0.76 9.56 -11.10
N ALA A 89 -2.05 9.88 -10.94
CA ALA A 89 -3.08 8.93 -10.52
C ALA A 89 -3.21 7.73 -11.50
N HIS A 90 -3.13 7.97 -12.81
CA HIS A 90 -3.11 6.88 -13.80
C HIS A 90 -1.90 5.96 -13.67
N ARG A 91 -0.72 6.51 -13.37
CA ARG A 91 0.48 5.70 -13.15
C ARG A 91 0.38 4.88 -11.87
N ILE A 92 -0.11 5.49 -10.79
CA ILE A 92 -0.34 4.82 -9.50
C ILE A 92 -1.36 3.68 -9.66
N SER A 93 -2.47 3.92 -10.36
CA SER A 93 -3.50 2.92 -10.64
C SER A 93 -2.95 1.72 -11.40
N ARG A 94 -2.16 1.95 -12.46
CA ARG A 94 -1.48 0.88 -13.19
C ARG A 94 -0.51 0.09 -12.30
N ALA A 95 0.30 0.79 -11.50
CA ALA A 95 1.23 0.15 -10.58
C ALA A 95 0.51 -0.74 -9.54
N ALA A 96 -0.66 -0.30 -9.06
CA ALA A 96 -1.48 -1.06 -8.11
C ALA A 96 -2.07 -2.34 -8.72
N THR A 97 -2.37 -2.35 -10.02
CA THR A 97 -2.84 -3.56 -10.73
C THR A 97 -1.70 -4.51 -11.09
N SER A 98 -0.51 -3.99 -11.41
CA SER A 98 0.66 -4.79 -11.81
C SER A 98 1.45 -5.39 -10.65
N ALA A 99 1.32 -4.86 -9.44
CA ALA A 99 2.05 -5.39 -8.29
C ALA A 99 1.53 -6.79 -7.94
N PRO A 100 2.39 -7.83 -7.84
CA PRO A 100 1.96 -9.12 -7.34
C PRO A 100 1.38 -8.90 -5.94
N SER A 101 0.14 -9.31 -5.77
CA SER A 101 -0.55 -9.33 -4.49
C SER A 101 0.23 -10.23 -3.53
N ASN A 102 1.18 -9.66 -2.78
CA ASN A 102 1.81 -10.31 -1.63
C ASN A 102 0.81 -10.38 -0.46
N HIS A 103 -0.38 -10.89 -0.74
CA HIS A 103 -1.37 -11.26 0.25
C HIS A 103 -1.39 -12.79 0.31
N PRO A 104 -1.10 -13.42 1.47
CA PRO A 104 -1.34 -14.84 1.64
C PRO A 104 -2.85 -15.06 1.71
N SER A 105 -3.50 -15.10 0.55
CA SER A 105 -4.89 -15.51 0.43
C SER A 105 -4.96 -17.04 0.41
N SER A 106 -5.15 -17.60 1.60
CA SER A 106 -5.73 -18.93 1.90
C SER A 106 -5.06 -20.20 1.37
N PRO A 107 -5.11 -21.29 2.18
CA PRO A 107 -4.52 -22.57 1.81
C PRO A 107 -5.28 -23.18 0.64
N ALA A 108 -4.51 -23.64 -0.35
CA ALA A 108 -4.98 -24.53 -1.38
C ALA A 108 -5.76 -25.69 -0.74
N ARG A 109 -7.01 -25.81 -1.17
CA ARG A 109 -7.95 -26.88 -0.88
C ARG A 109 -7.24 -28.23 -0.98
N ALA A 110 -7.09 -28.92 0.15
CA ALA A 110 -6.61 -30.29 0.19
C ALA A 110 -7.56 -31.18 -0.62
N THR A 111 -7.17 -31.53 -1.84
CA THR A 111 -7.81 -32.60 -2.60
C THR A 111 -7.37 -33.93 -1.99
N SER A 112 -8.15 -34.43 -1.04
CA SER A 112 -8.38 -35.88 -0.93
C SER A 112 -9.54 -36.22 -1.86
N PRO A 113 -9.45 -37.34 -2.60
CA PRO A 113 -10.17 -38.50 -2.07
C PRO A 113 -9.50 -39.86 -2.28
N ALA A 114 -9.89 -40.75 -1.35
CA ALA A 114 -10.23 -42.15 -1.53
C ALA A 114 -9.13 -43.16 -1.92
N ARG A 115 -8.58 -43.74 -0.85
CA ARG A 115 -8.20 -45.15 -0.67
C ARG A 115 -9.07 -46.12 -1.50
N ARG A 116 -8.42 -47.03 -2.24
CA ARG A 116 -8.90 -48.39 -2.53
C ARG A 116 -7.79 -49.36 -2.16
#